data_AF-I2FU43-F1
#
_entry.id   AF-I2FU43-F1
#
_cell.length_a   1.000
_cell.length_b   1.000
_cell.length_c   1.000
_cell.angle_alpha   90.00
_cell.angle_beta   90.00
_cell.angle_gamma   90.00
#
_symmetry.space_group_name_H-M   'P 1'
#
loop_
_entity.id
_entity.type
_entity.pdbx_description
1 polymer ?
#
loop_
_entity_poly.entity_id
_entity_poly.type
_entity_poly.pdbx_seq_one_letter_code
_entity_poly.pdbx_strand_id
1 'polypeptide(L)'
;MKECFSRSHALLGLLALTLLASLFRGASAYEDPEEAINRRHQAELRTFREKYTRTFVYDLAKHPRPIWADIIREYPKGITDRANHLLQYGYHQKRPITEAEDVVNKLKAIDTRAETLVVGPFHPKLVEIQLDTIRKKHLDTFSGLAKWISDNFDELVRMEDRRETASRLQRYQNIRDLAALAIDIPHR
;
A
#
# COMPACT_ATOMS: atom_id res chain seq x y z
N MET A 1 60.88 0.55 42.59
CA MET A 1 60.18 -0.75 42.45
C MET A 1 58.66 -0.71 42.63
N LYS A 2 58.02 0.41 43.04
CA LYS A 2 56.55 0.49 43.16
C LYS A 2 55.81 0.86 41.86
N GLU A 3 56.44 1.60 40.95
CA GLU A 3 55.79 2.06 39.70
C GLU A 3 55.64 0.97 38.62
N CYS A 4 56.52 -0.04 38.62
CA CYS A 4 56.45 -1.12 37.63
C CYS A 4 55.25 -2.04 37.87
N PHE A 5 54.91 -2.30 39.13
CA PHE A 5 53.79 -3.18 39.52
C PHE A 5 52.42 -2.59 39.14
N SER A 6 52.25 -1.27 39.29
CA SER A 6 50.97 -0.60 39.02
C SER A 6 50.62 -0.55 37.52
N ARG A 7 51.62 -0.50 36.63
CA ARG A 7 51.41 -0.51 35.17
C ARG A 7 50.98 -1.88 34.66
N SER A 8 51.50 -2.96 35.22
CA SER A 8 51.13 -4.34 34.85
C SER A 8 49.66 -4.66 35.19
N HIS A 9 49.16 -4.13 36.31
CA HIS A 9 47.78 -4.38 36.76
C HIS A 9 46.77 -3.58 35.94
N ALA A 10 47.10 -2.34 35.56
CA ALA A 10 46.29 -1.53 34.66
C ALA A 10 46.18 -2.15 33.25
N LEU A 11 47.28 -2.71 32.73
CA LEU A 11 47.32 -3.41 31.45
C LEU A 11 46.52 -4.72 31.47
N LEU A 12 46.63 -5.52 32.54
CA LEU A 12 45.83 -6.73 32.73
C LEU A 12 44.33 -6.42 32.87
N GLY A 13 43.98 -5.35 33.58
CA GLY A 13 42.60 -4.88 33.71
C GLY A 13 41.99 -4.45 32.36
N LEU A 14 42.76 -3.71 31.54
CA LEU A 14 42.35 -3.32 30.19
C LEU A 14 42.22 -4.52 29.24
N LEU A 15 43.12 -5.51 29.33
CA LEU A 15 43.05 -6.75 28.56
C LEU A 15 41.85 -7.62 28.97
N ALA A 16 41.53 -7.69 30.26
CA ALA A 16 40.34 -8.39 30.73
C ALA A 16 39.05 -7.71 30.25
N LEU A 17 39.02 -6.37 30.22
CA LEU A 17 37.88 -5.58 29.72
C LEU A 17 37.69 -5.72 28.21
N THR A 18 38.76 -5.79 27.42
CA THR A 18 38.65 -6.03 25.97
C THR A 18 38.24 -7.46 25.65
N LEU A 19 38.71 -8.45 26.42
CA LEU A 19 38.24 -9.83 26.34
C LEU A 19 36.75 -9.95 26.70
N LEU A 20 36.30 -9.31 27.78
CA LEU A 20 34.88 -9.25 28.15
C LEU A 20 34.04 -8.55 27.08
N ALA A 21 34.49 -7.41 26.54
CA ALA A 21 33.80 -6.71 25.46
C ALA A 21 33.71 -7.54 24.16
N SER A 22 34.71 -8.39 23.89
CA SER A 22 34.69 -9.30 22.75
C SER A 22 33.68 -10.45 22.91
N LEU A 23 33.45 -10.91 24.15
CA LEU A 23 32.42 -11.91 24.46
C LEU A 23 31.01 -11.34 24.30
N PHE A 24 30.79 -10.06 24.58
CA PHE A 24 29.50 -9.39 24.33
C PHE A 24 29.26 -9.06 22.84
N ARG A 25 30.32 -8.93 22.03
CA ARG A 25 30.21 -8.69 20.57
C ARG A 25 29.98 -9.97 19.75
N GLY A 26 30.19 -11.15 20.35
CA GLY A 26 30.12 -12.46 19.67
C GLY A 26 28.78 -13.18 19.78
N ALA A 27 27.83 -12.69 20.56
CA ALA A 27 26.47 -13.21 20.53
C ALA A 27 25.72 -12.58 19.34
N SER A 28 25.97 -13.04 18.12
CA SER A 28 24.89 -13.00 17.14
C SER A 28 23.83 -13.95 17.69
N ALA A 29 22.89 -13.41 18.47
CA ALA A 29 21.66 -14.11 18.76
C ALA A 29 21.11 -14.54 17.41
N TYR A 30 21.22 -15.83 17.12
CA TYR A 30 20.61 -16.43 15.94
C TYR A 30 19.13 -16.16 16.11
N GLU A 31 18.66 -15.12 15.42
CA GLU A 31 17.24 -14.86 15.36
C GLU A 31 16.63 -16.02 14.59
N ASP A 32 15.63 -16.65 15.21
CA ASP A 32 14.84 -17.66 14.51
C ASP A 32 14.31 -17.02 13.21
N PRO A 33 14.61 -17.59 12.03
CA PRO A 33 14.10 -17.07 10.76
C PRO A 33 12.59 -16.82 10.76
N GLU A 34 11.81 -17.62 11.51
CA GLU A 34 10.37 -17.44 11.67
C GLU A 34 10.01 -16.18 12.46
N GLU A 35 10.77 -15.84 13.50
CA GLU A 35 10.59 -14.58 14.23
C GLU A 35 10.89 -13.38 13.34
N ALA A 36 11.94 -13.46 12.51
CA ALA A 36 12.28 -12.41 11.56
C ALA A 36 11.16 -12.18 10.53
N ILE A 37 10.60 -13.26 9.99
CA ILE A 37 9.48 -13.23 9.04
C ILE A 37 8.24 -12.62 9.70
N ASN A 38 7.88 -13.06 10.91
CA ASN A 38 6.71 -12.54 11.61
C ASN A 38 6.88 -11.05 11.96
N ARG A 39 8.06 -10.61 12.42
CA ARG A 39 8.33 -9.19 12.69
C ARG A 39 8.19 -8.33 11.44
N ARG A 40 8.71 -8.81 10.30
CA ARG A 40 8.54 -8.14 9.00
C ARG A 40 7.06 -8.06 8.60
N HIS A 41 6.34 -9.17 8.67
CA HIS A 41 4.92 -9.24 8.36
C HIS A 41 4.09 -8.26 9.21
N GLN A 42 4.34 -8.19 10.53
CA GLN A 42 3.65 -7.24 11.41
C GLN A 42 4.01 -5.78 11.10
N ALA A 43 5.25 -5.50 10.69
CA ALA A 43 5.68 -4.16 10.30
C ALA A 43 4.98 -3.69 9.00
N GLU A 44 4.84 -4.57 8.01
CA GLU A 44 4.13 -4.30 6.76
C GLU A 44 2.63 -4.06 7.02
N LEU A 45 1.99 -4.91 7.81
CA LEU A 45 0.58 -4.72 8.23
C LEU A 45 0.35 -3.42 9.00
N ARG A 46 1.28 -3.06 9.91
CA ARG A 46 1.20 -1.79 10.63
C ARG A 46 1.27 -0.61 9.68
N THR A 47 2.22 -0.63 8.75
CA THR A 47 2.39 0.42 7.74
C THR A 47 1.12 0.56 6.87
N PHE A 48 0.55 -0.56 6.44
CA PHE A 48 -0.70 -0.59 5.69
C PHE A 48 -1.87 0.02 6.48
N ARG A 49 -2.04 -0.39 7.74
CA ARG A 49 -3.10 0.12 8.64
C ARG A 49 -2.96 1.62 8.88
N GLU A 50 -1.75 2.10 9.14
CA GLU A 50 -1.49 3.52 9.35
C GLU A 50 -1.80 4.35 8.10
N LYS A 51 -1.36 3.88 6.91
CA LYS A 51 -1.68 4.53 5.64
C LYS A 51 -3.20 4.54 5.41
N TYR A 52 -3.87 3.42 5.66
CA TYR A 52 -5.32 3.30 5.52
C TYR A 52 -6.05 4.35 6.36
N THR A 53 -5.82 4.36 7.68
CA THR A 53 -6.52 5.24 8.62
C THR A 53 -6.25 6.72 8.36
N ARG A 54 -5.03 7.09 7.94
CA ARG A 54 -4.72 8.49 7.59
C ARG A 54 -5.38 8.96 6.29
N THR A 55 -5.63 8.03 5.37
CA THR A 55 -6.08 8.34 4.01
C THR A 55 -7.60 8.24 3.86
N PHE A 56 -8.20 7.26 4.55
CA PHE A 56 -9.59 6.88 4.38
C PHE A 56 -10.32 7.02 5.71
N VAL A 57 -11.01 8.15 5.87
CA VAL A 57 -11.87 8.42 7.03
C VAL A 57 -13.31 8.09 6.66
N TYR A 58 -13.61 6.79 6.63
CA TYR A 58 -14.97 6.31 6.40
C TYR A 58 -15.76 6.28 7.70
N ASP A 59 -17.00 6.76 7.64
CA ASP A 59 -17.95 6.68 8.74
C ASP A 59 -18.30 5.21 9.01
N LEU A 60 -17.87 4.68 10.16
CA LEU A 60 -18.13 3.30 10.56
C LEU A 60 -19.63 3.00 10.73
N ALA A 61 -20.48 4.02 10.91
CA ALA A 61 -21.93 3.85 10.92
C ALA A 61 -22.50 3.60 9.51
N LYS A 62 -21.82 4.10 8.46
CA LYS A 62 -22.20 3.90 7.06
C LYS A 62 -21.49 2.71 6.42
N HIS A 63 -20.32 2.34 6.92
CA HIS A 63 -19.53 1.22 6.42
C HIS A 63 -19.26 0.25 7.58
N PRO A 64 -20.07 -0.82 7.74
CA PRO A 64 -19.82 -1.82 8.76
C PRO A 64 -18.45 -2.47 8.53
N ARG A 65 -17.82 -2.94 9.62
CA ARG A 65 -16.55 -3.66 9.50
C ARG A 65 -16.70 -4.87 8.60
N PRO A 66 -15.77 -5.11 7.67
CA PRO A 66 -15.94 -6.19 6.72
C PRO A 66 -15.80 -7.56 7.37
N ILE A 67 -16.43 -8.53 6.75
CA ILE A 67 -16.54 -9.93 7.17
C ILE A 67 -15.87 -10.83 6.14
N TRP A 68 -15.60 -12.08 6.50
CA TRP A 68 -14.92 -13.04 5.61
C TRP A 68 -15.63 -13.24 4.27
N ALA A 69 -16.95 -13.07 4.22
CA ALA A 69 -17.72 -13.15 2.98
C ALA A 69 -17.40 -12.01 1.97
N ASP A 70 -16.75 -10.94 2.42
CA ASP A 70 -16.31 -9.83 1.54
C ASP A 70 -14.99 -10.15 0.81
N ILE A 71 -14.34 -11.28 1.10
CA ILE A 71 -13.18 -11.76 0.32
C ILE A 71 -13.67 -12.13 -1.07
N ILE A 72 -13.06 -11.51 -2.08
CA ILE A 72 -13.45 -11.71 -3.48
C ILE A 72 -12.57 -12.77 -4.14
N ARG A 73 -13.18 -13.64 -4.93
CA ARG A 73 -12.45 -14.66 -5.73
C ARG A 73 -12.06 -14.16 -7.10
N GLU A 74 -12.84 -13.21 -7.62
CA GLU A 74 -12.61 -12.56 -8.90
C GLU A 74 -12.64 -11.05 -8.71
N TYR A 75 -11.73 -10.35 -9.38
CA TYR A 75 -11.72 -8.90 -9.34
C TYR A 75 -12.92 -8.35 -10.14
N PRO A 76 -13.72 -7.42 -9.60
CA PRO A 76 -15.00 -7.06 -10.18
C PRO A 76 -14.90 -6.59 -11.64
N LYS A 77 -15.54 -7.31 -12.57
CA LYS A 77 -15.54 -6.93 -13.99
C LYS A 77 -16.02 -5.49 -14.23
N GLY A 78 -17.00 -5.06 -13.44
CA GLY A 78 -17.55 -3.70 -13.54
C GLY A 78 -16.54 -2.57 -13.32
N ILE A 79 -15.44 -2.78 -12.58
CA ILE A 79 -14.38 -1.77 -12.48
C ILE A 79 -13.35 -1.94 -13.61
N THR A 80 -12.98 -3.18 -13.95
CA THR A 80 -11.97 -3.45 -14.99
C THR A 80 -12.44 -3.08 -16.36
N ASP A 81 -13.68 -3.39 -16.71
CA ASP A 81 -14.22 -3.13 -18.04
C ASP A 81 -14.34 -1.62 -18.27
N ARG A 82 -14.74 -0.87 -17.24
CA ARG A 82 -14.80 0.59 -17.29
C ARG A 82 -13.41 1.23 -17.31
N ALA A 83 -12.49 0.73 -16.49
CA ALA A 83 -11.10 1.19 -16.52
C ALA A 83 -10.46 0.94 -17.89
N ASN A 84 -10.58 -0.28 -18.42
CA ASN A 84 -10.09 -0.64 -19.75
C ASN A 84 -10.74 0.21 -20.84
N HIS A 85 -12.03 0.47 -20.73
CA HIS A 85 -12.74 1.35 -21.66
C HIS A 85 -12.20 2.78 -21.59
N LEU A 86 -11.99 3.35 -20.39
CA LEU A 86 -11.39 4.67 -20.23
C LEU A 86 -9.96 4.71 -20.79
N LEU A 87 -9.16 3.67 -20.57
CA LEU A 87 -7.80 3.54 -21.12
C LEU A 87 -7.77 3.46 -22.65
N GLN A 88 -8.90 3.21 -23.33
CA GLN A 88 -9.01 3.33 -24.79
C GLN A 88 -9.17 4.78 -25.25
N TYR A 89 -9.51 5.70 -24.35
CA TYR A 89 -9.49 7.14 -24.61
C TYR A 89 -8.14 7.71 -24.16
N GLY A 90 -7.61 8.72 -24.85
CA GLY A 90 -6.29 9.28 -24.54
C GLY A 90 -5.12 8.54 -25.20
N TYR A 91 -3.91 9.09 -25.06
CA TYR A 91 -2.80 8.99 -26.03
C TYR A 91 -2.48 7.58 -26.58
N HIS A 92 -2.27 7.52 -27.91
CA HIS A 92 -2.11 6.36 -28.82
C HIS A 92 -3.37 5.79 -29.51
N GLN A 93 -4.58 6.31 -29.25
CA GLN A 93 -5.78 5.88 -29.97
C GLN A 93 -6.52 7.01 -30.71
N LYS A 94 -7.09 6.65 -31.88
CA LYS A 94 -7.73 7.53 -32.87
C LYS A 94 -9.09 8.14 -32.43
N ARG A 95 -9.45 8.06 -31.15
CA ARG A 95 -10.78 8.49 -30.65
C ARG A 95 -10.64 9.65 -29.67
N PRO A 96 -11.06 10.87 -30.05
CA PRO A 96 -11.17 11.97 -29.11
C PRO A 96 -12.21 11.63 -28.03
N ILE A 97 -12.09 12.24 -26.84
CA ILE A 97 -13.15 12.17 -25.83
C ILE A 97 -14.31 13.05 -26.30
N THR A 98 -15.14 12.52 -27.18
CA THR A 98 -16.31 13.21 -27.76
C THR A 98 -17.57 13.03 -26.92
N GLU A 99 -17.53 12.11 -25.94
CA GLU A 99 -18.67 11.73 -25.09
C GLU A 99 -18.36 12.07 -23.62
N ALA A 100 -18.23 13.37 -23.32
CA ALA A 100 -17.90 13.87 -21.98
C ALA A 100 -18.81 13.28 -20.89
N GLU A 101 -20.12 13.17 -21.17
CA GLU A 101 -21.09 12.57 -20.26
C GLU A 101 -20.79 11.09 -19.99
N ASP A 102 -20.42 10.30 -21.00
CA ASP A 102 -20.11 8.88 -20.84
C ASP A 102 -18.83 8.67 -20.01
N VAL A 103 -17.81 9.49 -20.23
CA VAL A 103 -16.57 9.47 -19.45
C VAL A 103 -16.83 9.82 -17.98
N VAL A 104 -17.51 10.94 -17.72
CA VAL A 104 -17.82 11.37 -16.35
C VAL A 104 -18.70 10.34 -15.63
N ASN A 105 -19.72 9.78 -16.30
CA ASN A 105 -20.57 8.75 -15.72
C ASN A 105 -19.80 7.46 -15.42
N LYS A 106 -18.86 7.05 -16.28
CA LYS A 106 -17.98 5.91 -16.00
C LYS A 106 -17.08 6.17 -14.80
N LEU A 107 -16.49 7.35 -14.71
CA LEU A 107 -15.61 7.72 -13.60
C LEU A 107 -16.38 7.72 -12.27
N LYS A 108 -17.59 8.30 -12.21
CA LYS A 108 -18.48 8.23 -11.03
C LYS A 108 -18.82 6.80 -10.65
N ALA A 109 -19.12 5.95 -11.64
CA ALA A 109 -19.43 4.55 -11.40
C ALA A 109 -18.22 3.74 -10.89
N ILE A 110 -17.00 4.17 -11.25
CA ILE A 110 -15.76 3.62 -10.70
C ILE A 110 -15.57 4.10 -9.26
N ASP A 111 -15.79 5.39 -8.94
CA ASP A 111 -15.65 5.91 -7.57
C ASP A 111 -16.46 5.10 -6.56
N THR A 112 -17.75 4.86 -6.85
CA THR A 112 -18.63 4.10 -5.96
C THR A 112 -18.10 2.68 -5.72
N ARG A 113 -17.59 2.03 -6.77
CA ARG A 113 -17.03 0.67 -6.67
C ARG A 113 -15.68 0.66 -5.95
N ALA A 114 -14.85 1.66 -6.21
CA ALA A 114 -13.57 1.86 -5.55
C ALA A 114 -13.76 1.99 -4.05
N GLU A 115 -14.75 2.78 -3.63
CA GLU A 115 -15.13 2.91 -2.22
C GLU A 115 -15.54 1.56 -1.62
N THR A 116 -16.43 0.81 -2.27
CA THR A 116 -16.83 -0.54 -1.82
C THR A 116 -15.64 -1.48 -1.67
N LEU A 117 -14.69 -1.43 -2.61
CA LEU A 117 -13.47 -2.24 -2.57
C LEU A 117 -12.58 -1.89 -1.37
N VAL A 118 -12.36 -0.59 -1.11
CA VAL A 118 -11.50 -0.09 -0.04
C VAL A 118 -12.09 -0.35 1.36
N VAL A 119 -13.40 -0.23 1.52
CA VAL A 119 -14.05 -0.49 2.82
C VAL A 119 -14.33 -1.97 3.07
N GLY A 120 -14.33 -2.79 2.02
CA GLY A 120 -14.60 -4.22 2.07
C GLY A 120 -13.33 -5.07 1.88
N PRO A 121 -13.13 -5.69 0.70
CA PRO A 121 -12.05 -6.66 0.46
C PRO A 121 -10.63 -6.13 0.72
N PHE A 122 -10.38 -4.83 0.50
CA PHE A 122 -9.07 -4.21 0.71
C PHE A 122 -8.94 -3.47 2.04
N HIS A 123 -9.88 -3.69 2.96
CA HIS A 123 -9.78 -3.21 4.32
C HIS A 123 -8.63 -3.92 5.08
N PRO A 124 -7.97 -3.26 6.05
CA PRO A 124 -6.87 -3.85 6.83
C PRO A 124 -7.18 -5.13 7.63
N LYS A 125 -8.45 -5.57 7.63
CA LYS A 125 -8.91 -6.79 8.30
C LYS A 125 -8.89 -8.00 7.36
N LEU A 126 -8.99 -7.76 6.04
CA LEU A 126 -9.11 -8.82 5.03
C LEU A 126 -7.93 -8.85 4.05
N VAL A 127 -7.16 -7.77 3.94
CA VAL A 127 -6.09 -7.64 2.94
C VAL A 127 -5.06 -8.78 2.98
N GLU A 128 -4.74 -9.32 4.16
CA GLU A 128 -3.77 -10.42 4.33
C GLU A 128 -4.29 -11.76 3.77
N ILE A 129 -5.61 -11.94 3.74
CA ILE A 129 -6.30 -13.16 3.28
C ILE A 129 -6.70 -13.03 1.80
N GLN A 130 -6.57 -11.82 1.23
CA GLN A 130 -6.93 -11.61 -0.16
C GLN A 130 -5.87 -12.22 -1.09
N LEU A 131 -6.33 -12.93 -2.13
CA LEU A 131 -5.45 -13.58 -3.10
C LEU A 131 -4.47 -12.57 -3.74
N ASP A 132 -3.19 -12.95 -3.86
CA ASP A 132 -2.14 -12.12 -4.46
C ASP A 132 -2.50 -11.63 -5.86
N THR A 133 -3.11 -12.49 -6.66
CA THR A 133 -3.58 -12.16 -8.01
C THR A 133 -4.62 -11.03 -8.00
N ILE A 134 -5.45 -10.99 -6.96
CA ILE A 134 -6.45 -9.94 -6.76
C ILE A 134 -5.83 -8.65 -6.25
N ARG A 135 -4.88 -8.74 -5.29
CA ARG A 135 -4.12 -7.58 -4.81
C ARG A 135 -3.35 -6.91 -5.94
N LYS A 136 -2.68 -7.70 -6.78
CA LYS A 136 -1.98 -7.22 -7.97
C LYS A 136 -2.93 -6.55 -8.97
N LYS A 137 -4.06 -7.20 -9.28
CA LYS A 137 -5.04 -6.63 -10.22
C LYS A 137 -5.65 -5.32 -9.70
N HIS A 138 -5.81 -5.17 -8.38
CA HIS A 138 -6.23 -3.92 -7.76
C HIS A 138 -5.19 -2.81 -7.93
N LEU A 139 -3.92 -3.10 -7.63
CA LEU A 139 -2.80 -2.17 -7.86
C LEU A 139 -2.71 -1.76 -9.33
N ASP A 140 -2.73 -2.71 -10.27
CA ASP A 140 -2.62 -2.44 -11.70
C ASP A 140 -3.77 -1.54 -12.18
N THR A 141 -5.00 -1.81 -11.73
CA THR A 141 -6.19 -1.04 -12.09
C THR A 141 -6.06 0.42 -11.65
N PHE A 142 -5.73 0.67 -10.38
CA PHE A 142 -5.64 2.03 -9.85
C PHE A 142 -4.37 2.76 -10.28
N SER A 143 -3.29 2.04 -10.59
CA SER A 143 -2.12 2.61 -11.27
C SER A 143 -2.49 3.14 -12.65
N GLY A 144 -3.19 2.33 -13.46
CA GLY A 144 -3.65 2.71 -14.79
C GLY A 144 -4.62 3.90 -14.75
N LEU A 145 -5.62 3.86 -13.86
CA LEU A 145 -6.59 4.95 -13.72
C LEU A 145 -5.97 6.26 -13.24
N ALA A 146 -5.10 6.22 -12.22
CA ALA A 146 -4.43 7.43 -11.72
C ALA A 146 -3.55 8.05 -12.81
N LYS A 147 -2.80 7.22 -13.55
CA LYS A 147 -2.01 7.68 -14.70
C LYS A 147 -2.91 8.29 -15.77
N TRP A 148 -3.99 7.60 -16.13
CA TRP A 148 -4.92 8.06 -17.16
C TRP A 148 -5.54 9.42 -16.83
N ILE A 149 -6.01 9.63 -15.59
CA ILE A 149 -6.52 10.94 -15.16
C ILE A 149 -5.41 12.00 -15.23
N SER A 150 -4.20 11.67 -14.78
CA SER A 150 -3.07 12.60 -14.82
C SER A 150 -2.74 13.01 -16.26
N ASP A 151 -2.75 12.07 -17.20
CA ASP A 151 -2.41 12.31 -18.60
C ASP A 151 -3.51 13.09 -19.34
N ASN A 152 -4.77 12.97 -18.91
CA ASN A 152 -5.94 13.63 -19.52
C ASN A 152 -6.53 14.74 -18.63
N PHE A 153 -5.74 15.28 -17.70
CA PHE A 153 -6.24 16.14 -16.63
C PHE A 153 -6.95 17.39 -17.16
N ASP A 154 -6.34 18.09 -18.11
CA ASP A 154 -6.90 19.32 -18.67
C ASP A 154 -8.18 19.08 -19.48
N GLU A 155 -8.27 17.96 -20.20
CA GLU A 155 -9.50 17.55 -20.90
C GLU A 155 -10.62 17.23 -19.90
N LEU A 156 -10.33 16.52 -18.80
CA LEU A 156 -11.30 16.22 -17.75
C LEU A 156 -11.78 17.48 -17.02
N VAL A 157 -10.88 18.43 -16.76
CA VAL A 157 -11.22 19.74 -16.18
C VAL A 157 -12.25 20.49 -17.03
N ARG A 158 -12.23 20.32 -18.36
CA ARG A 158 -13.22 20.93 -19.27
C ARG A 158 -14.59 20.23 -19.21
N MET A 159 -14.66 18.98 -18.77
CA MET A 159 -15.89 18.15 -18.76
C MET A 159 -16.64 18.22 -17.43
N GLU A 160 -15.91 18.30 -16.33
CA GLU A 160 -16.46 18.46 -14.97
C GLU A 160 -16.01 19.81 -14.39
N ASP A 161 -15.05 19.80 -13.46
CA ASP A 161 -14.35 20.98 -12.98
C ASP A 161 -12.99 20.56 -12.39
N ARG A 162 -12.09 21.53 -12.21
CA ARG A 162 -10.72 21.28 -11.73
C ARG A 162 -10.68 20.65 -10.34
N ARG A 163 -11.60 21.02 -9.45
CA ARG A 163 -11.62 20.53 -8.07
C ARG A 163 -12.02 19.06 -8.05
N GLU A 164 -13.05 18.68 -8.80
CA GLU A 164 -13.52 17.30 -8.89
C GLU A 164 -12.46 16.40 -9.54
N THR A 165 -11.86 16.82 -10.65
CA THR A 165 -10.78 16.06 -11.31
C THR A 165 -9.57 15.87 -10.40
N ALA A 166 -9.15 16.92 -9.68
CA ALA A 166 -8.05 16.83 -8.71
C ALA A 166 -8.37 15.89 -7.53
N SER A 167 -9.59 16.00 -6.98
CA SER A 167 -10.08 15.13 -5.91
C SER A 167 -10.08 13.66 -6.34
N ARG A 168 -10.55 13.38 -7.56
CA ARG A 168 -10.58 12.03 -8.16
C ARG A 168 -9.17 11.49 -8.39
N LEU A 169 -8.27 12.29 -8.96
CA LEU A 169 -6.87 11.91 -9.14
C LEU A 169 -6.23 11.54 -7.80
N GLN A 170 -6.38 12.40 -6.79
CA GLN A 170 -5.84 12.15 -5.45
C GLN A 170 -6.41 10.87 -4.85
N ARG A 171 -7.72 10.61 -5.00
CA ARG A 171 -8.36 9.39 -4.52
C ARG A 171 -7.76 8.15 -5.18
N TYR A 172 -7.58 8.14 -6.49
CA TYR A 172 -7.02 6.98 -7.18
C TYR A 172 -5.53 6.77 -6.87
N GLN A 173 -4.75 7.85 -6.70
CA GLN A 173 -3.38 7.77 -6.20
C GLN A 173 -3.32 7.19 -4.79
N ASN A 174 -4.22 7.62 -3.90
CA ASN A 174 -4.33 7.10 -2.54
C ASN A 174 -4.64 5.60 -2.51
N ILE A 175 -5.57 5.14 -3.36
CA ILE A 175 -5.91 3.72 -3.50
C ILE A 175 -4.73 2.94 -4.07
N ARG A 176 -4.09 3.44 -5.12
CA ARG A 176 -2.88 2.85 -5.71
C ARG A 176 -1.77 2.67 -4.67
N ASP A 177 -1.47 3.72 -3.91
CA ASP A 177 -0.38 3.70 -2.92
C ASP A 177 -0.67 2.70 -1.80
N LEU A 178 -1.93 2.61 -1.36
CA LEU A 178 -2.36 1.61 -0.40
C LEU A 178 -2.25 0.19 -1.00
N ALA A 179 -2.68 0.01 -2.25
CA ALA A 179 -2.59 -1.27 -2.95
C ALA A 179 -1.14 -1.72 -3.15
N ALA A 180 -0.20 -0.79 -3.35
CA ALA A 180 1.23 -1.10 -3.45
C ALA A 180 1.75 -1.70 -2.15
N LEU A 181 1.40 -1.10 -1.00
CA LEU A 181 1.72 -1.68 0.32
C LEU A 181 1.08 -3.06 0.51
N ALA A 182 -0.10 -3.29 -0.07
CA ALA A 182 -0.78 -4.58 0.03
C ALA A 182 -0.03 -5.71 -0.67
N ILE A 183 0.75 -5.45 -1.72
CA ILE A 183 1.52 -6.48 -2.44
C ILE A 183 2.61 -7.08 -1.57
N ASP A 184 3.22 -6.26 -0.72
CA ASP A 184 4.35 -6.68 0.09
C ASP A 184 3.95 -7.48 1.33
N ILE A 185 2.66 -7.45 1.73
CA ILE A 185 2.16 -8.19 2.90
C ILE A 185 2.13 -9.70 2.57
N PRO A 186 2.84 -10.57 3.32
CA PRO A 186 2.80 -12.01 3.12
C PRO A 186 1.37 -12.55 3.23
N HIS A 187 1.00 -13.46 2.34
CA HIS A 187 -0.29 -14.15 2.41
C HIS A 187 -0.35 -15.04 3.64
N ARG A 188 -1.54 -15.12 4.24
CA ARG A 188 -1.79 -15.93 5.45
C ARG A 188 -2.44 -17.27 5.15
#